data_AF-A0A353F930-F1
#
_entry.id   AF-A0A353F930-F1
#
_cell.length_a   1.000
_cell.length_b   1.000
_cell.length_c   1.000
_cell.angle_alpha   90.00
_cell.angle_beta   90.00
_cell.angle_gamma   90.00
#
_symmetry.space_group_name_H-M   'P 1'
#
loop_
_entity.id
_entity.type
_entity.pdbx_description
1 polymer ?
#
loop_
_entity_poly.entity_id
_entity_poly.type
_entity_poly.pdbx_seq_one_letter_code
_entity_poly.pdbx_strand_id
1 'polypeptide(L)'
;MNRILVVLLTLTSCVGRAQTDFNSDIEFTADLENFGNLSGWKESLEGVDIIALGENTHGLGEVFAAKAELVSFLHQELGFDLLLFESGYGDAALAWERLDVLSPREFTRIFSSNFYYHSEEIEELVSYVKAQNGGLKIQGFDCQPQQNYLVKRMTEIAQAIDSAWARSVVGEMNSFNKLYQLENDRDTLGFNQQRDRFVDFLHNYNAFLNENTDRLLASGATENEIKALKRSNEIFLNTYAKVTIGEMMGWP
;
A
#
# COMPACT_ATOMS: atom_id res chain seq x y z
N MET A 1 12.88 13.34 -11.12
CA MET A 1 11.86 13.80 -10.15
C MET A 1 10.71 12.84 -10.31
N ASN A 2 10.42 12.03 -9.28
CA ASN A 2 9.39 10.99 -9.35
C ASN A 2 8.01 11.66 -9.12
N ARG A 3 6.97 11.27 -9.87
CA ARG A 3 5.60 11.83 -9.81
C ARG A 3 4.65 10.79 -9.20
N ILE A 4 4.01 11.12 -8.08
CA ILE A 4 3.29 10.15 -7.21
C ILE A 4 1.77 10.26 -7.45
N LEU A 5 1.13 9.23 -8.00
CA LEU A 5 -0.33 9.07 -8.09
C LEU A 5 -0.82 8.30 -6.86
N VAL A 6 -1.89 8.75 -6.19
CA VAL A 6 -2.39 8.16 -4.94
C VAL A 6 -3.90 7.90 -5.03
N VAL A 7 -4.38 6.73 -4.61
CA VAL A 7 -5.81 6.42 -4.49
C VAL A 7 -6.21 6.60 -3.02
N LEU A 8 -6.66 7.79 -2.60
CA LEU A 8 -7.00 8.07 -1.20
C LEU A 8 -8.47 8.46 -1.02
N LEU A 9 -9.13 7.84 -0.04
CA LEU A 9 -10.34 8.36 0.61
C LEU A 9 -9.97 9.58 1.45
N THR A 10 -10.69 10.67 1.26
CA THR A 10 -10.46 12.04 1.73
C THR A 10 -9.74 12.22 3.08
N LEU A 11 -8.69 13.04 3.12
CA LEU A 11 -8.51 14.01 4.21
C LEU A 11 -7.64 15.21 3.82
N THR A 12 -8.12 16.37 4.26
CA THR A 12 -7.64 17.71 3.98
C THR A 12 -6.36 18.07 4.73
N SER A 13 -5.63 18.99 4.11
CA SER A 13 -4.58 19.86 4.65
C SER A 13 -3.16 19.29 4.84
N CYS A 14 -2.46 19.16 3.71
CA CYS A 14 -1.06 19.56 3.61
C CYS A 14 -0.93 20.58 2.47
N VAL A 15 -0.12 21.62 2.67
CA VAL A 15 0.14 22.70 1.70
C VAL A 15 0.98 22.16 0.53
N GLY A 16 0.36 21.31 -0.29
CA GLY A 16 0.69 21.24 -1.70
C GLY A 16 0.04 22.44 -2.38
N ARG A 17 0.54 22.84 -3.56
CA ARG A 17 -0.26 23.66 -4.47
C ARG A 17 -1.41 22.79 -4.98
N ALA A 18 -2.40 22.53 -4.12
CA ALA A 18 -3.70 22.08 -4.58
C ALA A 18 -4.23 23.17 -5.50
N GLN A 19 -4.66 22.78 -6.70
CA GLN A 19 -5.30 23.69 -7.64
C GLN A 19 -6.49 24.32 -6.92
N THR A 20 -6.42 25.62 -6.66
CA THR A 20 -7.49 26.38 -5.99
C THR A 20 -8.44 27.03 -7.00
N ASP A 21 -8.14 26.86 -8.29
CA ASP A 21 -8.90 27.41 -9.40
C ASP A 21 -9.87 26.34 -9.93
N PHE A 22 -11.04 26.25 -9.29
CA PHE A 22 -12.15 25.37 -9.69
C PHE A 22 -13.04 26.01 -10.77
N ASN A 23 -12.48 26.87 -11.62
CA ASN A 23 -13.26 27.55 -12.66
C ASN A 23 -13.39 26.75 -13.96
N SER A 24 -12.83 25.55 -14.03
CA SER A 24 -13.21 24.56 -15.04
C SER A 24 -14.15 23.55 -14.40
N ASP A 25 -15.44 23.65 -14.71
CA ASP A 25 -16.30 22.49 -14.66
C ASP A 25 -15.64 21.45 -15.57
N ILE A 26 -15.07 20.42 -14.96
CA ILE A 26 -14.54 19.28 -15.69
C ILE A 26 -15.74 18.50 -16.20
N GLU A 27 -16.26 18.88 -17.36
CA GLU A 27 -17.28 18.10 -18.04
C GLU A 27 -16.63 16.82 -18.60
N PHE A 28 -17.05 15.68 -18.07
CA PHE A 28 -16.76 14.37 -18.66
C PHE A 28 -17.55 14.24 -19.96
N THR A 29 -17.00 14.75 -21.05
CA THR A 29 -17.55 14.52 -22.41
C THR A 29 -16.76 13.45 -23.17
N ALA A 30 -15.93 12.67 -22.49
CA ALA A 30 -15.11 11.65 -23.14
C ALA A 30 -15.96 10.42 -23.47
N ASP A 31 -15.84 9.96 -24.72
CA ASP A 31 -15.93 8.54 -25.01
C ASP A 31 -14.87 7.84 -24.17
N LEU A 32 -15.30 7.19 -23.09
CA LEU A 32 -14.43 6.56 -22.10
C LEU A 32 -13.53 5.49 -22.75
N GLU A 33 -13.93 4.93 -23.90
CA GLU A 33 -13.15 3.91 -24.59
C GLU A 33 -11.87 4.45 -25.25
N ASN A 34 -11.80 5.76 -25.58
CA ASN A 34 -10.73 6.29 -26.43
C ASN A 34 -10.02 7.55 -25.93
N PHE A 35 -10.51 8.21 -24.87
CA PHE A 35 -9.95 9.46 -24.31
C PHE A 35 -9.64 10.58 -25.32
N GLY A 36 -10.19 10.50 -26.54
CA GLY A 36 -9.80 11.35 -27.67
C GLY A 36 -10.11 12.83 -27.49
N ASN A 37 -10.82 13.20 -26.43
CA ASN A 37 -11.20 14.58 -26.10
C ASN A 37 -10.66 15.05 -24.73
N LEU A 38 -9.61 14.41 -24.20
CA LEU A 38 -8.96 14.81 -22.94
C LEU A 38 -7.90 15.91 -23.09
N SER A 39 -7.84 16.63 -24.22
CA SER A 39 -6.85 17.70 -24.42
C SER A 39 -6.98 18.81 -23.37
N GLY A 40 -8.21 19.20 -23.00
CA GLY A 40 -8.46 20.17 -21.93
C GLY A 40 -8.07 19.67 -20.54
N TRP A 41 -8.11 18.34 -20.31
CA TRP A 41 -7.61 17.72 -19.09
C TRP A 41 -6.10 17.77 -19.02
N LYS A 42 -5.42 17.51 -20.14
CA LYS A 42 -3.95 17.56 -20.21
C LYS A 42 -3.42 18.94 -19.78
N GLU A 43 -4.05 20.01 -20.28
CA GLU A 43 -3.72 21.38 -19.89
C GLU A 43 -4.04 21.66 -18.42
N SER A 44 -5.23 21.24 -17.95
CA SER A 44 -5.67 21.50 -16.57
C SER A 44 -4.82 20.76 -15.53
N LEU A 45 -4.28 19.60 -15.88
CA LEU A 45 -3.43 18.77 -15.00
C LEU A 45 -1.93 19.02 -15.19
N GLU A 46 -1.54 19.93 -16.08
CA GLU A 46 -0.13 20.23 -16.30
C GLU A 46 0.51 20.79 -15.01
N GLY A 47 1.62 20.18 -14.59
CA GLY A 47 2.33 20.59 -13.37
C GLY A 47 1.70 20.09 -12.06
N VAL A 48 0.64 19.28 -12.12
CA VAL A 48 0.11 18.57 -10.93
C VAL A 48 1.04 17.42 -10.56
N ASP A 49 1.48 17.37 -9.30
CA ASP A 49 2.39 16.33 -8.79
C ASP A 49 1.66 15.08 -8.27
N ILE A 50 0.42 15.25 -7.78
CA ILE A 50 -0.38 14.20 -7.15
C ILE A 50 -1.84 14.36 -7.58
N ILE A 51 -2.42 13.26 -8.08
CA ILE A 51 -3.86 13.15 -8.38
C ILE A 51 -4.46 12.08 -7.47
N ALA A 52 -5.60 12.40 -6.86
CA ALA A 52 -6.38 11.47 -6.04
C ALA A 52 -7.54 10.89 -6.85
N LEU A 53 -7.56 9.56 -7.03
CA LEU A 53 -8.62 8.86 -7.78
C LEU A 53 -9.60 8.13 -6.85
N GLY A 54 -10.60 8.83 -6.34
CA GLY A 54 -11.63 8.27 -5.46
C GLY A 54 -12.60 7.29 -6.15
N GLU A 55 -13.32 6.49 -5.39
CA GLU A 55 -14.44 5.64 -5.87
C GLU A 55 -15.67 5.79 -4.98
N ASN A 56 -16.85 5.66 -5.58
CA ASN A 56 -18.11 5.75 -4.84
C ASN A 56 -18.37 4.51 -3.97
N THR A 57 -17.85 3.35 -4.38
CA THR A 57 -17.90 2.09 -3.65
C THR A 57 -16.78 1.17 -4.14
N HIS A 58 -16.29 0.31 -3.25
CA HIS A 58 -15.36 -0.75 -3.61
C HIS A 58 -16.05 -1.83 -4.45
N GLY A 59 -15.28 -2.45 -5.36
CA GLY A 59 -15.66 -3.68 -6.04
C GLY A 59 -16.63 -3.54 -7.23
N LEU A 60 -16.75 -2.35 -7.82
CA LEU A 60 -17.45 -2.18 -9.10
C LEU A 60 -16.46 -2.31 -10.27
N GLY A 61 -16.61 -3.38 -11.06
CA GLY A 61 -15.73 -3.70 -12.17
C GLY A 61 -15.60 -2.57 -13.19
N GLU A 62 -16.73 -1.97 -13.60
CA GLU A 62 -16.74 -0.86 -14.57
C GLU A 62 -15.99 0.37 -14.07
N VAL A 63 -16.00 0.63 -12.75
CA VAL A 63 -15.24 1.72 -12.14
C VAL A 63 -13.74 1.39 -12.16
N PHE A 64 -13.35 0.15 -11.89
CA PHE A 64 -11.95 -0.26 -11.97
C PHE A 64 -11.42 -0.25 -13.40
N ALA A 65 -12.21 -0.69 -14.38
CA ALA A 65 -11.84 -0.63 -15.80
C ALA A 65 -11.58 0.83 -16.23
N ALA A 66 -12.54 1.73 -15.98
CA ALA A 66 -12.38 3.15 -16.32
C ALA A 66 -11.19 3.80 -15.61
N LYS A 67 -10.92 3.43 -14.35
CA LYS A 67 -9.74 3.90 -13.62
C LYS A 67 -8.43 3.35 -14.18
N ALA A 68 -8.39 2.07 -14.57
CA ALA A 68 -7.20 1.46 -15.15
C ALA A 68 -6.81 2.13 -16.47
N GLU A 69 -7.80 2.44 -17.28
CA GLU A 69 -7.65 3.20 -18.50
C GLU A 69 -7.18 4.64 -18.22
N LEU A 70 -7.79 5.34 -17.25
CA LEU A 70 -7.36 6.67 -16.83
C LEU A 70 -5.91 6.66 -16.33
N VAL A 71 -5.50 5.67 -15.54
CA VAL A 71 -4.10 5.52 -15.09
C VAL A 71 -3.17 5.40 -16.29
N SER A 72 -3.55 4.61 -17.30
CA SER A 72 -2.76 4.43 -18.51
C SER A 72 -2.59 5.75 -19.27
N PHE A 73 -3.66 6.55 -19.38
CA PHE A 73 -3.62 7.90 -19.94
C PHE A 73 -2.71 8.85 -19.13
N LEU A 74 -2.88 8.90 -17.80
CA LEU A 74 -2.08 9.78 -16.93
C LEU A 74 -0.58 9.43 -17.00
N HIS A 75 -0.24 8.15 -17.07
CA HIS A 75 1.14 7.72 -17.26
C HIS A 75 1.67 8.12 -18.64
N GLN A 76 0.94 7.83 -19.72
CA GLN A 76 1.40 8.10 -21.10
C GLN A 76 1.49 9.59 -21.44
N GLU A 77 0.46 10.36 -21.08
CA GLU A 77 0.31 11.75 -21.54
C GLU A 77 0.89 12.77 -20.56
N LEU A 78 0.93 12.43 -19.27
CA LEU A 78 1.37 13.33 -18.20
C LEU A 78 2.57 12.80 -17.41
N GLY A 79 3.05 11.59 -17.67
CA GLY A 79 4.29 11.06 -17.10
C GLY A 79 4.22 10.74 -15.61
N PHE A 80 3.04 10.40 -15.08
CA PHE A 80 2.91 9.85 -13.73
C PHE A 80 3.54 8.45 -13.67
N ASP A 81 4.52 8.23 -12.80
CA ASP A 81 5.37 7.03 -12.81
C ASP A 81 5.20 6.15 -11.55
N LEU A 82 4.31 6.52 -10.63
CA LEU A 82 4.01 5.75 -9.43
C LEU A 82 2.52 5.78 -9.14
N LEU A 83 1.87 4.62 -9.04
CA LEU A 83 0.49 4.40 -8.62
C LEU A 83 0.45 3.83 -7.20
N LEU A 84 -0.22 4.55 -6.30
CA LEU A 84 -0.43 4.12 -4.92
C LEU A 84 -1.88 3.66 -4.69
N PHE A 85 -2.06 2.43 -4.24
CA PHE A 85 -3.34 1.86 -3.84
C PHE A 85 -3.60 2.07 -2.35
N GLU A 86 -4.88 2.13 -1.98
CA GLU A 86 -5.36 1.96 -0.60
C GLU A 86 -5.18 0.49 -0.17
N SER A 87 -3.91 0.11 -0.07
CA SER A 87 -3.42 -1.21 0.25
C SER A 87 -2.19 -1.07 1.12
N GLY A 88 -1.90 -2.10 1.89
CA GLY A 88 -0.76 -2.11 2.80
C GLY A 88 0.59 -1.92 2.10
N TYR A 89 1.44 -1.04 2.65
CA TYR A 89 2.79 -0.80 2.12
C TYR A 89 3.64 -2.08 2.01
N GLY A 90 3.61 -2.95 3.02
CA GLY A 90 4.46 -4.13 3.08
C GLY A 90 4.07 -5.20 2.05
N ASP A 91 2.77 -5.49 1.91
CA ASP A 91 2.24 -6.37 0.87
C ASP A 91 2.70 -5.91 -0.51
N ALA A 92 2.47 -4.63 -0.83
CA ALA A 92 2.81 -4.07 -2.14
C ALA A 92 4.32 -3.95 -2.39
N ALA A 93 5.11 -3.53 -1.40
CA ALA A 93 6.57 -3.46 -1.53
C ALA A 93 7.20 -4.84 -1.77
N LEU A 94 6.76 -5.87 -1.03
CA LEU A 94 7.25 -7.23 -1.20
C LEU A 94 6.76 -7.87 -2.51
N ALA A 95 5.53 -7.56 -2.93
CA ALA A 95 5.01 -7.98 -4.22
C ALA A 95 5.80 -7.37 -5.38
N TRP A 96 6.15 -6.09 -5.27
CA TRP A 96 6.93 -5.36 -6.27
C TRP A 96 8.28 -6.01 -6.58
N GLU A 97 8.99 -6.51 -5.56
CA GLU A 97 10.24 -7.26 -5.74
C GLU A 97 10.08 -8.56 -6.54
N ARG A 98 8.85 -9.03 -6.68
CA ARG A 98 8.50 -10.27 -7.38
C ARG A 98 7.69 -10.00 -8.65
N LEU A 99 7.62 -8.75 -9.11
CA LEU A 99 6.85 -8.35 -10.27
C LEU A 99 7.19 -9.20 -11.50
N ASP A 100 8.48 -9.38 -11.82
CA ASP A 100 8.91 -10.06 -13.06
C ASP A 100 8.52 -11.55 -13.13
N VAL A 101 8.37 -12.17 -11.97
CA VAL A 101 8.25 -13.62 -11.80
C VAL A 101 6.82 -14.06 -11.49
N LEU A 102 5.97 -13.16 -11.01
CA LEU A 102 4.56 -13.44 -10.75
C LEU A 102 3.72 -13.15 -12.00
N SER A 103 2.71 -13.97 -12.26
CA SER A 103 1.66 -13.57 -13.20
C SER A 103 0.92 -12.32 -12.69
N PRO A 104 0.27 -11.52 -13.55
CA PRO A 104 -0.54 -10.39 -13.12
C PRO A 104 -1.55 -10.78 -12.04
N ARG A 105 -2.21 -11.92 -12.24
CA ARG A 105 -3.14 -12.55 -11.32
C ARG A 105 -2.56 -12.89 -9.94
N GLU A 106 -1.35 -13.44 -9.90
CA GLU A 106 -0.67 -13.72 -8.63
C GLU A 106 -0.23 -12.43 -7.94
N PHE A 107 0.35 -11.48 -8.69
CA PHE A 107 0.74 -10.17 -8.19
C PHE A 107 -0.47 -9.45 -7.56
N THR A 108 -1.61 -9.42 -8.24
CA THR A 108 -2.86 -8.81 -7.75
C THR A 108 -3.29 -9.35 -6.39
N ARG A 109 -3.18 -10.67 -6.20
CA ARG A 109 -3.56 -11.31 -4.93
C ARG A 109 -2.59 -11.02 -3.78
N ILE A 110 -1.34 -10.67 -4.08
CA ILE A 110 -0.31 -10.48 -3.05
C ILE A 110 -0.02 -9.01 -2.73
N PHE A 111 -0.17 -8.09 -3.68
CA PHE A 111 0.11 -6.67 -3.43
C PHE A 111 -0.95 -6.04 -2.52
N SER A 112 -2.11 -6.67 -2.41
CA SER A 112 -3.23 -6.20 -1.62
C SER A 112 -3.95 -7.34 -0.90
N SER A 113 -4.08 -7.21 0.41
CA SER A 113 -4.98 -8.03 1.23
C SER A 113 -6.46 -7.69 1.06
N ASN A 114 -6.77 -6.54 0.44
CA ASN A 114 -8.13 -6.12 0.14
C ASN A 114 -8.69 -6.92 -1.04
N PHE A 115 -9.61 -7.85 -0.73
CA PHE A 115 -10.15 -8.82 -1.69
C PHE A 115 -10.89 -8.17 -2.86
N TYR A 116 -11.40 -6.95 -2.69
CA TYR A 116 -12.11 -6.23 -3.75
C TYR A 116 -11.19 -5.83 -4.91
N TYR A 117 -9.88 -5.69 -4.70
CA TYR A 117 -8.93 -5.50 -5.79
C TYR A 117 -8.59 -6.79 -6.53
N HIS A 118 -9.06 -7.97 -6.07
CA HIS A 118 -8.80 -9.26 -6.73
C HIS A 118 -9.76 -9.49 -7.91
N SER A 119 -9.65 -8.64 -8.92
CA SER A 119 -10.55 -8.55 -10.07
C SER A 119 -9.79 -8.57 -11.40
N GLU A 120 -10.47 -8.95 -12.48
CA GLU A 120 -9.87 -9.03 -13.82
C GLU A 120 -9.38 -7.65 -14.30
N GLU A 121 -10.11 -6.60 -13.96
CA GLU A 121 -9.79 -5.21 -14.33
C GLU A 121 -8.47 -4.73 -13.71
N ILE A 122 -8.21 -5.11 -12.45
CA ILE A 122 -6.92 -4.82 -11.80
C ILE A 122 -5.82 -5.73 -12.34
N GLU A 123 -6.12 -6.98 -12.69
CA GLU A 123 -5.16 -7.89 -13.35
C GLU A 123 -4.72 -7.33 -14.73
N GLU A 124 -5.62 -6.71 -15.48
CA GLU A 124 -5.30 -6.00 -16.73
C GLU A 124 -4.42 -4.77 -16.50
N LEU A 125 -4.72 -3.95 -15.48
CA LEU A 125 -3.87 -2.83 -15.08
C LEU A 125 -2.46 -3.29 -14.69
N VAL A 126 -2.35 -4.39 -13.94
CA VAL A 126 -1.04 -4.97 -13.59
C VAL A 126 -0.31 -5.46 -14.85
N SER A 127 -1.03 -6.02 -15.82
CA SER A 127 -0.45 -6.42 -17.11
C SER A 127 0.13 -5.23 -17.85
N TYR A 128 -0.59 -4.10 -17.87
CA TYR A 128 -0.10 -2.83 -18.40
C TYR A 128 1.17 -2.35 -17.68
N VAL A 129 1.15 -2.34 -16.34
CA VAL A 129 2.30 -1.93 -15.51
C VAL A 129 3.54 -2.77 -15.80
N LYS A 130 3.38 -4.10 -15.91
CA LYS A 130 4.47 -5.01 -16.27
C LYS A 130 5.05 -4.68 -17.64
N ALA A 131 4.21 -4.36 -18.63
CA ALA A 131 4.67 -3.98 -19.96
C ALA A 131 5.50 -2.68 -19.98
N GLN A 132 5.36 -1.82 -18.96
CA GLN A 132 6.15 -0.58 -18.85
C GLN A 132 7.58 -0.81 -18.35
N ASN A 133 7.97 -2.03 -17.98
CA ASN A 133 9.34 -2.38 -17.55
C ASN A 133 9.91 -1.43 -16.48
N GLY A 134 9.09 -1.08 -15.48
CA GLY A 134 9.45 -0.18 -14.38
C GLY A 134 9.21 1.31 -14.64
N GLY A 135 8.65 1.68 -15.81
CA GLY A 135 8.20 3.04 -16.12
C GLY A 135 6.99 3.50 -15.33
N LEU A 136 6.16 2.56 -14.85
CA LEU A 136 5.08 2.80 -13.90
C LEU A 136 5.23 1.82 -12.73
N LYS A 137 5.21 2.33 -11.49
CA LYS A 137 5.34 1.52 -10.28
C LYS A 137 4.02 1.37 -9.55
N ILE A 138 3.78 0.22 -8.92
CA ILE A 138 2.67 0.02 -7.97
C ILE A 138 3.22 -0.02 -6.56
N GLN A 139 2.55 0.65 -5.62
CA GLN A 139 2.84 0.57 -4.19
C GLN A 139 1.55 0.79 -3.37
N GLY A 140 1.57 0.42 -2.09
CA GLY A 140 0.51 0.69 -1.13
C GLY A 140 0.92 1.79 -0.15
N PHE A 141 -0.03 2.58 0.34
CA PHE A 141 0.23 3.59 1.37
C PHE A 141 -0.46 3.32 2.71
N ASP A 142 -1.28 2.26 2.79
CA ASP A 142 -1.95 1.91 4.04
C ASP A 142 -0.94 1.34 5.05
N CYS A 143 -1.17 1.68 6.31
CA CYS A 143 -0.35 1.33 7.46
C CYS A 143 -1.02 0.32 8.39
N GLN A 144 -2.13 -0.28 7.99
CA GLN A 144 -2.76 -1.39 8.71
C GLN A 144 -1.85 -2.63 8.77
N PRO A 145 -1.53 -3.20 9.95
CA PRO A 145 -0.67 -4.40 10.06
C PRO A 145 -1.27 -5.70 9.52
N GLN A 146 -2.55 -5.72 9.16
CA GLN A 146 -3.33 -6.87 8.67
C GLN A 146 -3.01 -7.21 7.21
N GLN A 147 -1.72 -7.35 6.92
CA GLN A 147 -1.17 -7.54 5.57
C GLN A 147 -0.73 -9.00 5.41
N ASN A 148 -1.51 -9.79 4.67
CA ASN A 148 -1.34 -11.24 4.55
C ASN A 148 0.02 -11.64 3.95
N TYR A 149 0.47 -10.95 2.90
CA TYR A 149 1.72 -11.29 2.24
C TYR A 149 2.93 -10.84 3.07
N LEU A 150 2.86 -9.66 3.69
CA LEU A 150 3.85 -9.18 4.66
C LEU A 150 4.01 -10.17 5.81
N VAL A 151 2.93 -10.56 6.48
CA VAL A 151 2.98 -11.50 7.62
C VAL A 151 3.52 -12.86 7.19
N LYS A 152 3.14 -13.35 6.00
CA LYS A 152 3.69 -14.57 5.41
C LYS A 152 5.20 -14.46 5.21
N ARG A 153 5.68 -13.39 4.56
CA ARG A 153 7.11 -13.18 4.30
C ARG A 153 7.89 -12.97 5.58
N MET A 154 7.36 -12.24 6.56
CA MET A 154 7.99 -12.10 7.87
C MET A 154 8.18 -13.46 8.56
N THR A 155 7.20 -14.35 8.44
CA THR A 155 7.27 -15.71 9.00
C THR A 155 8.32 -16.55 8.29
N GLU A 156 8.34 -16.53 6.95
CA GLU A 156 9.30 -17.29 6.14
C GLU A 156 10.75 -16.81 6.36
N ILE A 157 10.95 -15.49 6.48
CA ILE A 157 12.25 -14.88 6.78
C ILE A 157 12.74 -15.25 8.18
N ALA A 158 11.87 -15.20 9.18
CA ALA A 158 12.21 -15.66 10.52
C ALA A 158 12.54 -17.16 10.54
N GLN A 159 11.77 -17.96 9.81
CA GLN A 159 11.88 -19.42 9.80
C GLN A 159 13.24 -19.91 9.28
N ALA A 160 13.84 -19.19 8.33
CA ALA A 160 15.17 -19.50 7.78
C ALA A 160 16.29 -19.48 8.82
N ILE A 161 16.09 -18.77 9.94
CA ILE A 161 17.10 -18.56 10.99
C ILE A 161 16.68 -19.20 12.31
N ASP A 162 15.43 -18.95 12.73
CA ASP A 162 14.85 -19.42 13.98
C ASP A 162 13.40 -19.88 13.74
N SER A 163 13.26 -21.16 13.44
CA SER A 163 11.95 -21.80 13.23
C SER A 163 11.10 -21.86 14.50
N ALA A 164 11.68 -21.71 15.70
CA ALA A 164 10.90 -21.70 16.94
C ALA A 164 10.22 -20.35 17.13
N TRP A 165 10.98 -19.26 16.96
CA TRP A 165 10.47 -17.91 17.05
C TRP A 165 9.52 -17.55 15.89
N ALA A 166 9.78 -18.04 14.67
CA ALA A 166 8.92 -17.82 13.50
C ALA A 166 7.44 -18.20 13.74
N ARG A 167 7.18 -19.23 14.57
CA ARG A 167 5.81 -19.64 14.93
C ARG A 167 5.01 -18.57 15.67
N SER A 168 5.68 -17.59 16.29
CA SER A 168 5.04 -16.49 17.01
C SER A 168 4.63 -15.33 16.08
N VAL A 169 5.29 -15.16 14.93
CA VAL A 169 5.17 -13.97 14.06
C VAL A 169 3.73 -13.67 13.67
N VAL A 170 3.01 -14.68 13.17
CA VAL A 170 1.59 -14.53 12.80
C VAL A 170 0.74 -14.09 13.99
N GLY A 171 0.99 -14.68 15.17
CA GLY A 171 0.26 -14.37 16.39
C GLY A 171 0.51 -12.95 16.88
N GLU A 172 1.77 -12.49 16.86
CA GLU A 172 2.13 -11.14 17.29
C GLU A 172 1.56 -10.08 16.35
N MET A 173 1.70 -10.26 15.03
CA MET A 173 1.12 -9.35 14.02
C MET A 173 -0.40 -9.27 14.14
N ASN A 174 -1.09 -10.41 14.23
CA ASN A 174 -2.54 -10.44 14.35
C ASN A 174 -3.04 -9.93 15.71
N SER A 175 -2.20 -9.97 16.76
CA SER A 175 -2.57 -9.47 18.09
C SER A 175 -2.84 -7.97 18.11
N PHE A 176 -2.33 -7.22 17.13
CA PHE A 176 -2.62 -5.80 16.94
C PHE A 176 -4.13 -5.52 16.91
N ASN A 177 -4.93 -6.40 16.29
CA ASN A 177 -6.39 -6.26 16.20
C ASN A 177 -7.09 -6.10 17.55
N LYS A 178 -6.47 -6.57 18.64
CA LYS A 178 -7.02 -6.43 19.99
C LYS A 178 -7.11 -4.97 20.42
N LEU A 179 -6.31 -4.06 19.85
CA LEU A 179 -6.38 -2.63 20.17
C LEU A 179 -7.77 -2.04 19.89
N TYR A 180 -8.41 -2.43 18.79
CA TYR A 180 -9.78 -1.99 18.48
C TYR A 180 -10.78 -2.43 19.54
N GLN A 181 -10.72 -3.69 19.96
CA GLN A 181 -11.61 -4.22 20.99
C GLN A 181 -11.35 -3.54 22.35
N LEU A 182 -10.08 -3.38 22.74
CA LEU A 182 -9.70 -2.75 24.00
C LEU A 182 -10.12 -1.27 24.05
N GLU A 183 -10.05 -0.56 22.91
CA GLU A 183 -10.60 0.79 22.78
C GLU A 183 -12.12 0.82 22.95
N ASN A 184 -12.84 -0.07 22.27
CA ASN A 184 -14.29 -0.18 22.39
C ASN A 184 -14.73 -0.50 23.83
N ASP A 185 -13.97 -1.36 24.52
CA ASP A 185 -14.21 -1.75 25.92
C ASP A 185 -13.75 -0.69 26.93
N ARG A 186 -13.10 0.38 26.45
CA ARG A 186 -12.50 1.45 27.26
C ARG A 186 -11.45 0.93 28.26
N ASP A 187 -10.81 -0.19 27.96
CA ASP A 187 -9.73 -0.76 28.78
C ASP A 187 -8.39 -0.10 28.43
N THR A 188 -8.12 1.05 29.07
CA THR A 188 -6.87 1.80 28.85
C THR A 188 -5.62 1.03 29.28
N LEU A 189 -5.70 0.17 30.30
CA LEU A 189 -4.53 -0.58 30.77
C LEU A 189 -4.18 -1.69 29.78
N GLY A 190 -5.18 -2.49 29.39
CA GLY A 190 -5.01 -3.54 28.37
C GLY A 190 -4.59 -2.95 27.03
N PHE A 191 -5.15 -1.82 26.63
CA PHE A 191 -4.78 -1.10 25.40
C PHE A 191 -3.29 -0.75 25.39
N ASN A 192 -2.79 -0.06 26.42
CA ASN A 192 -1.39 0.34 26.50
C ASN A 192 -0.46 -0.89 26.52
N GLN A 193 -0.79 -1.92 27.28
CA GLN A 193 -0.01 -3.17 27.31
C GLN A 193 0.05 -3.86 25.94
N GLN A 194 -1.06 -3.91 25.22
CA GLN A 194 -1.11 -4.52 23.89
C GLN A 194 -0.38 -3.69 22.83
N ARG A 195 -0.43 -2.35 22.92
CA ARG A 195 0.35 -1.45 22.06
C ARG A 195 1.84 -1.67 22.30
N ASP A 196 2.27 -1.62 23.56
CA ASP A 196 3.68 -1.76 23.93
C ASP A 196 4.22 -3.13 23.50
N ARG A 197 3.43 -4.20 23.68
CA ARG A 197 3.78 -5.55 23.16
C ARG A 197 3.99 -5.55 21.65
N PHE A 198 3.12 -4.91 20.88
CA PHE A 198 3.25 -4.85 19.43
C PHE A 198 4.49 -4.06 19.02
N VAL A 199 4.75 -2.92 19.67
CA VAL A 199 5.95 -2.08 19.47
C VAL A 199 7.23 -2.88 19.77
N ASP A 200 7.26 -3.57 20.91
CA ASP A 200 8.39 -4.42 21.29
C ASP A 200 8.64 -5.54 20.29
N PHE A 201 7.58 -6.17 19.78
CA PHE A 201 7.69 -7.17 18.72
C PHE A 201 8.36 -6.58 17.46
N LEU A 202 7.95 -5.40 17.01
CA LEU A 202 8.54 -4.74 15.83
C LEU A 202 10.01 -4.37 16.04
N HIS A 203 10.38 -3.89 17.24
CA HIS A 203 11.77 -3.63 17.59
C HIS A 203 12.61 -4.91 17.58
N ASN A 204 12.11 -5.98 18.19
CA ASN A 204 12.77 -7.28 18.20
C ASN A 204 12.91 -7.84 16.78
N TYR A 205 11.90 -7.67 15.93
CA TYR A 205 11.97 -8.09 14.53
C TYR A 205 13.02 -7.30 13.74
N ASN A 206 13.11 -5.99 13.94
CA ASN A 206 14.15 -5.17 13.32
C ASN A 206 15.56 -5.54 13.80
N ALA A 207 15.73 -5.81 15.10
CA ALA A 207 17.00 -6.30 15.66
C ALA A 207 17.38 -7.65 15.02
N PHE A 208 16.44 -8.59 14.94
CA PHE A 208 16.62 -9.87 14.27
C PHE A 208 17.09 -9.71 12.80
N LEU A 209 16.46 -8.82 12.03
CA LEU A 209 16.86 -8.55 10.65
C LEU A 209 18.29 -7.98 10.56
N ASN A 210 18.65 -7.06 11.46
CA ASN A 210 19.99 -6.46 11.49
C ASN A 210 21.07 -7.48 11.86
N GLU A 211 20.85 -8.27 12.91
CA GLU A 211 21.81 -9.25 13.42
C GLU A 211 22.02 -10.42 12.45
N ASN A 212 21.02 -10.75 11.63
CA ASN A 212 21.05 -11.92 10.75
C ASN A 212 21.11 -11.57 9.26
N THR A 213 21.41 -10.31 8.88
CA THR A 213 21.39 -9.86 7.47
C THR A 213 22.19 -10.80 6.55
N ASP A 214 23.45 -11.10 6.86
CA ASP A 214 24.29 -11.97 6.01
C ASP A 214 23.73 -13.40 5.88
N ARG A 215 23.18 -13.94 6.97
CA ARG A 215 22.58 -15.29 6.99
C ARG A 215 21.28 -15.33 6.18
N LEU A 216 20.48 -14.27 6.24
CA LEU A 216 19.26 -14.14 5.48
C LEU A 216 19.54 -14.07 3.98
N LEU A 217 20.53 -13.26 3.58
CA LEU A 217 21.01 -13.20 2.19
C LEU A 217 21.49 -14.57 1.72
N ALA A 218 22.26 -15.29 2.54
CA ALA A 218 22.70 -16.66 2.24
C ALA A 218 21.55 -17.68 2.12
N SER A 219 20.41 -17.43 2.79
CA SER A 219 19.20 -18.27 2.68
C SER A 219 18.28 -17.92 1.50
N GLY A 220 18.65 -16.92 0.69
CA GLY A 220 17.91 -16.53 -0.50
C GLY A 220 16.98 -15.32 -0.33
N ALA A 221 17.01 -14.63 0.81
CA ALA A 221 16.38 -13.32 0.92
C ALA A 221 17.16 -12.28 0.10
N THR A 222 16.49 -11.22 -0.37
CA THR A 222 17.15 -10.11 -1.06
C THR A 222 17.35 -8.91 -0.13
N GLU A 223 18.31 -8.03 -0.47
CA GLU A 223 18.51 -6.78 0.27
C GLU A 223 17.24 -5.90 0.25
N ASN A 224 16.57 -5.84 -0.89
CA ASN A 224 15.34 -5.08 -1.04
C ASN A 224 14.19 -5.66 -0.21
N GLU A 225 14.08 -6.98 -0.11
CA GLU A 225 13.11 -7.62 0.77
C GLU A 225 13.36 -7.27 2.23
N ILE A 226 14.61 -7.38 2.70
CA ILE A 226 14.99 -6.98 4.06
C ILE A 226 14.67 -5.51 4.30
N LYS A 227 14.93 -4.64 3.31
CA LYS A 227 14.61 -3.21 3.37
C LYS A 227 13.10 -2.95 3.43
N ALA A 228 12.30 -3.67 2.64
CA ALA A 228 10.85 -3.56 2.64
C ALA A 228 10.26 -3.96 4.00
N LEU A 229 10.78 -5.02 4.61
CA LEU A 229 10.38 -5.46 5.96
C LEU A 229 10.71 -4.41 7.02
N LYS A 230 11.96 -3.91 7.04
CA LYS A 230 12.37 -2.84 7.96
C LYS A 230 11.50 -1.60 7.79
N ARG A 231 11.24 -1.20 6.54
CA ARG A 231 10.43 -0.02 6.24
C ARG A 231 8.98 -0.19 6.67
N SER A 232 8.41 -1.38 6.50
CA SER A 232 7.07 -1.71 6.99
C SER A 232 7.00 -1.58 8.52
N ASN A 233 7.98 -2.15 9.23
CA ASN A 233 8.07 -2.03 10.68
C ASN A 233 8.23 -0.58 11.14
N GLU A 234 9.05 0.23 10.44
CA GLU A 234 9.18 1.67 10.71
C GLU A 234 7.87 2.42 10.53
N ILE A 235 7.10 2.13 9.48
CA ILE A 235 5.78 2.74 9.26
C ILE A 235 4.87 2.41 10.45
N PHE A 236 4.78 1.14 10.84
CA PHE A 236 3.96 0.74 11.99
C PHE A 236 4.43 1.37 13.30
N LEU A 237 5.74 1.46 13.55
CA LEU A 237 6.29 2.13 14.73
C LEU A 237 5.94 3.62 14.74
N ASN A 238 6.09 4.30 13.60
CA ASN A 238 5.78 5.74 13.50
C ASN A 238 4.29 6.01 13.69
N THR A 239 3.42 5.12 13.21
CA THR A 239 1.97 5.24 13.36
C THR A 239 1.50 4.87 14.76
N TYR A 240 1.90 3.70 15.28
CA TYR A 240 1.25 3.08 16.43
C TYR A 240 2.03 3.16 17.73
N ALA A 241 3.32 3.52 17.74
CA ALA A 241 4.07 3.58 19.00
C ALA A 241 3.55 4.65 19.97
N LYS A 242 2.84 5.64 19.45
CA LYS A 242 2.28 6.76 20.23
C LYS A 242 0.77 6.81 20.20
N VAL A 243 0.11 5.83 19.57
CA VAL A 243 -1.36 5.80 19.51
C VAL A 243 -1.91 5.69 20.91
N THR A 244 -2.94 6.49 21.17
CA THR A 244 -3.68 6.55 22.42
C THR A 244 -5.09 6.03 22.21
N ILE A 245 -5.74 5.66 23.31
CA ILE A 245 -7.12 5.18 23.27
C ILE A 245 -8.04 6.27 22.72
N GLY A 246 -8.91 5.90 21.78
CA GLY A 246 -9.80 6.80 21.04
C GLY A 246 -9.24 7.23 19.68
N GLU A 247 -7.98 6.91 19.38
CA GLU A 247 -7.36 7.21 18.09
C GLU A 247 -7.41 6.03 17.12
N MET A 248 -7.76 4.80 17.56
CA MET A 248 -7.84 3.66 16.64
C MET A 248 -9.05 3.77 15.71
N MET A 249 -10.21 4.17 16.24
CA MET A 249 -11.44 4.35 15.48
C MET A 249 -11.59 5.77 14.88
N GLY A 250 -10.63 6.65 15.18
CA GLY A 250 -10.58 8.02 14.66
C GLY A 250 -9.94 8.16 13.28
N TRP A 251 -9.48 7.05 12.69
CA TRP A 251 -9.05 7.01 11.30
C TRP A 251 -10.29 7.09 10.40
N PRO A 252 -10.28 7.97 9.38
CA PRO A 252 -11.39 8.10 8.42
C PRO A 252 -11.70 6.78 7.71
#